data_AF-A0A0D8QDI9-F1
#
_entry.id   AF-A0A0D8QDI9-F1
#
_cell.length_a   1.000
_cell.length_b   1.000
_cell.length_c   1.000
_cell.angle_alpha   90.00
_cell.angle_beta   90.00
_cell.angle_gamma   90.00
#
_symmetry.space_group_name_H-M   'P 1'
#
loop_
_entity.id
_entity.type
_entity.pdbx_description
1 polymer ?
#
loop_
_entity_poly.entity_id
_entity_poly.type
_entity_poly.pdbx_seq_one_letter_code
_entity_poly.pdbx_strand_id
1 'polypeptide(L)' 'MHDLNLSIPDDYEKEPELPIPELDEQKKIVAELKRLEEAGELTPEILHAFMTGERKPE' A
#
# COMPACT_ATOMS: atom_id res chain seq x y z
N MET A 1 23.33 14.72 16.17
CA MET A 1 22.16 13.98 15.67
C MET A 1 21.36 14.99 14.88
N HIS A 2 21.19 14.78 13.58
CA HIS A 2 20.44 15.71 12.75
C HIS A 2 18.97 15.30 12.84
N ASP A 3 18.19 16.04 13.61
CA ASP A 3 16.74 15.90 13.64
C ASP A 3 16.20 16.31 12.26
N LEU A 4 15.72 15.32 11.51
CA LEU A 4 14.98 15.53 10.26
C LEU A 4 13.59 16.09 10.62
N ASN A 5 13.54 17.37 11.01
CA ASN A 5 12.28 18.10 11.07
C ASN A 5 11.86 18.43 9.63
N LEU A 6 11.23 17.47 8.96
CA LEU A 6 10.61 17.67 7.66
C LEU A 6 9.36 18.54 7.88
N SER A 7 9.51 19.87 7.80
CA SER A 7 8.39 20.79 7.64
C SER A 7 7.78 20.54 6.26
N ILE A 8 6.75 19.68 6.20
CA ILE A 8 5.90 19.55 5.01
C ILE A 8 5.19 20.91 4.85
N PRO A 9 5.39 21.65 3.74
CA PRO A 9 4.72 22.93 3.53
C PRO A 9 3.20 22.72 3.48
N ASP A 10 2.45 23.64 4.08
CA ASP A 10 0.98 23.59 4.19
C ASP A 10 0.23 23.58 2.84
N ASP A 11 0.93 23.83 1.73
CA ASP A 11 0.40 23.83 0.35
C ASP A 11 0.41 22.43 -0.30
N TYR A 12 0.73 21.37 0.45
CA TYR A 12 0.58 20.00 -0.07
C TYR A 12 -0.90 19.66 -0.19
N GLU A 13 -1.38 19.45 -1.43
CA GLU A 13 -2.68 18.83 -1.64
C GLU A 13 -2.68 17.47 -0.96
N LYS A 14 -3.57 17.29 0.03
CA LYS A 14 -3.78 16.00 0.66
C LYS A 14 -4.42 15.09 -0.37
N GLU A 15 -3.74 13.99 -0.70
CA GLU A 15 -4.37 12.91 -1.44
C GLU A 15 -5.65 12.48 -0.70
N PRO A 16 -6.73 12.17 -1.43
CA PRO A 16 -7.97 11.70 -0.81
C PRO A 16 -7.68 10.45 0.02
N GLU A 17 -8.16 10.42 1.26
CA GLU A 17 -8.03 9.24 2.11
C GLU A 17 -8.74 8.06 1.43
N LEU A 18 -7.98 7.01 1.15
CA LEU A 18 -8.53 5.77 0.63
C LEU A 18 -9.24 5.02 1.76
N PRO A 19 -10.42 4.42 1.48
CA PRO A 19 -11.10 3.61 2.48
C PRO A 19 -10.22 2.42 2.84
N ILE A 20 -10.01 2.23 4.15
CA ILE A 20 -9.30 1.05 4.64
C ILE A 20 -10.20 -0.17 4.44
N PRO A 21 -9.72 -1.24 3.78
CA PRO A 21 -10.51 -2.45 3.56
C PRO A 21 -10.87 -3.15 4.86
N GLU A 22 -11.91 -4.00 4.84
CA GLU A 22 -12.32 -4.79 6.00
C GLU A 22 -11.29 -5.88 6.35
N LEU A 23 -11.31 -6.37 7.60
CA LEU A 23 -10.31 -7.35 8.08
C LEU A 23 -10.18 -8.61 7.21
N ASP A 24 -11.29 -9.13 6.70
CA ASP A 24 -11.24 -10.33 5.84
C ASP A 24 -10.67 -10.04 4.45
N GLU A 25 -10.85 -8.82 3.94
CA GLU A 25 -10.23 -8.37 2.69
C GLU A 25 -8.74 -8.11 2.89
N GLN A 26 -8.33 -7.49 4.00
CA GLN A 26 -6.93 -7.34 4.38
C GLN A 26 -6.20 -8.69 4.43
N LYS A 27 -6.81 -9.72 5.03
CA LYS A 27 -6.22 -11.07 5.06
C LYS A 27 -6.02 -11.66 3.66
N LYS A 28 -6.97 -11.45 2.74
CA LYS A 28 -6.86 -11.92 1.36
C LYS A 28 -5.73 -11.20 0.61
N ILE A 29 -5.62 -9.87 0.79
CA ILE A 29 -4.52 -9.09 0.24
C ILE A 29 -3.17 -9.64 0.72
N VAL A 30 -3.03 -9.89 2.03
CA VAL A 30 -1.80 -10.45 2.60
C VAL A 30 -1.50 -11.86 2.07
N ALA A 31 -2.52 -12.72 1.93
CA ALA A 31 -2.33 -14.06 1.40
C ALA A 31 -1.81 -14.03 -0.06
N GLU A 32 -2.37 -13.16 -0.89
CA GLU A 32 -1.97 -13.02 -2.29
C GLU A 32 -0.58 -12.40 -2.44
N LEU A 33 -0.25 -11.37 -1.64
CA LEU A 33 1.10 -10.80 -1.62
C LEU A 33 2.16 -11.83 -1.24
N LYS A 34 1.87 -12.70 -0.27
CA LYS A 34 2.78 -13.81 0.11
C LYS A 34 2.96 -14.81 -1.01
N ARG A 35 1.88 -15.20 -1.70
CA ARG A 35 1.95 -16.09 -2.88
C ARG A 35 2.86 -15.50 -3.96
N LEU A 36 2.70 -14.22 -4.26
CA LEU A 36 3.51 -13.51 -5.25
C LEU A 36 4.98 -13.40 -4.82
N GLU A 37 5.24 -13.16 -3.53
CA GLU A 37 6.59 -13.13 -2.97
C GLU A 37 7.28 -14.50 -3.10
N GLU A 38 6.59 -15.58 -2.72
CA GLU A 38 7.09 -16.96 -2.84
C GLU A 38 7.35 -17.38 -4.29
N ALA A 39 6.52 -16.91 -5.23
CA ALA A 39 6.69 -17.14 -6.66
C ALA A 39 7.79 -16.27 -7.30
N GLY A 40 8.30 -15.25 -6.61
CA GLY A 40 9.21 -14.26 -7.18
C GLY A 40 8.55 -13.29 -8.16
N GLU A 41 7.22 -13.15 -8.09
CA GLU A 41 6.38 -12.34 -8.97
C GLU A 41 5.94 -11.01 -8.32
N LEU A 42 6.24 -10.79 -7.03
CA LEU A 42 5.89 -9.55 -6.34
C LEU A 42 6.78 -8.38 -6.81
N THR A 43 6.28 -7.57 -7.74
CA THR A 43 6.94 -6.34 -8.18
C THR A 43 6.47 -5.11 -7.40
N PRO A 44 7.24 -4.00 -7.39
CA PRO A 44 6.80 -2.74 -6.77
C PRO A 44 5.46 -2.23 -7.30
N GLU A 45 5.21 -2.40 -8.60
CA GLU A 45 3.97 -1.99 -9.25
C GLU A 45 2.78 -2.81 -8.76
N ILE A 46 2.97 -4.12 -8.55
CA ILE A 46 1.92 -4.99 -8.00
C ILE A 46 1.65 -4.66 -6.54
N LEU A 47 2.70 -4.44 -5.75
CA LEU A 47 2.55 -4.02 -4.36
C LEU A 47 1.78 -2.69 -4.27
N HIS A 48 2.17 -1.70 -5.09
CA HIS A 48 1.50 -0.41 -5.18
C HIS A 48 0.01 -0.59 -5.43
N ALA A 49 -0.35 -1.39 -6.44
CA ALA A 49 -1.75 -1.58 -6.81
C ALA A 49 -2.60 -2.17 -5.67
N PHE A 50 -2.03 -3.02 -4.81
CA PHE A 50 -2.73 -3.50 -3.61
C PHE A 50 -2.83 -2.44 -2.51
N MET A 51 -1.81 -1.60 -2.32
CA MET A 51 -1.78 -0.56 -1.29
C MET A 51 -2.65 0.65 -1.64
N THR A 52 -2.89 0.90 -2.93
CA THR A 52 -3.75 1.98 -3.42
C THR A 52 -5.16 1.52 -3.82
N GLY A 53 -5.46 0.22 -3.68
CA GLY A 53 -6.75 -0.36 -4.03
C GLY A 53 -7.04 -0.44 -5.54
N GLU A 54 -6.04 -0.17 -6.40
CA GLU A 54 -6.11 -0.38 -7.85
C GLU A 54 -6.29 -1.87 -8.21
N ARG A 55 -5.83 -2.77 -7.32
CA ARG A 55 -5.93 -4.23 -7.47
C ARG A 55 -6.61 -4.87 -6.27
N LYS A 56 -7.51 -5.80 -6.54
CA LYS A 56 -8.16 -6.65 -5.54
C LYS A 56 -7.50 -8.05 -5.52
N PRO A 57 -7.50 -8.73 -4.37
CA PRO A 57 -7.02 -10.10 -4.30
C PRO A 57 -7.93 -11.01 -5.14
N GLU A 58 -7.33 -12.01 -5.78
CA GLU A 58 -8.06 -13.01 -6.58
C GLU A 58 -8.87 -13.98 -5.71
#